data_AF-A0AAU9K249-F1
#
_entry.id   AF-A0AAU9K249-F1
#
_cell.length_a   1.000
_cell.length_b   1.000
_cell.length_c   1.000
_cell.angle_alpha   90.00
_cell.angle_beta   90.00
_cell.angle_gamma   90.00
#
_symmetry.space_group_name_H-M   'P 1'
#
loop_
_entity.id
_entity.type
_entity.pdbx_description
1 polymer ?
#
loop_
_entity_poly.entity_id
_entity_poly.type
_entity_poly.pdbx_seq_one_letter_code
_entity_poly.pdbx_strand_id
1 'polypeptide(L)'
;MNSSPLPPVIEITENSDKTSESENENIDSNEFYKSQDEVEIEIMPEIKFSLDSFSEEKANNSAVRIMELEQALQTENWRFQQEIFNMNQEYHSTISHMSMELDIYQTKTKIYRKQIEEMKKELEITKKNLIEEQQIRKTLEEKILAITVNSEEKESSLLALLEQRDQDNFQQRTENEKLQKRIEELNDELSNRKLMKQESHSTIGMSITDSMDADFLKTNESDSSKEISKKFADPIDIALKEQLAKLNLHGHFRKQQSNVYCYGNKKVYIILKNGKLLCRCGIGFQAFDDFIKNANFKANSSPPKVVHRRSNTASGDLHKIHPEFEPGNGYSPDSSKMHLKNRVGTPLLGSSNSSKSLRK
;
A
#
# COMPACT_ATOMS: atom_id res chain seq x y z
N MET A 1 0.95 28.13 -25.58
CA MET A 1 0.51 26.77 -25.16
C MET A 1 1.56 25.80 -25.67
N ASN A 2 2.49 25.38 -24.82
CA ASN A 2 3.56 24.45 -25.19
C ASN A 2 3.11 23.03 -24.84
N SER A 3 2.59 22.30 -25.82
CA SER A 3 2.26 20.89 -25.69
C SER A 3 3.55 20.08 -25.69
N SER A 4 3.95 19.59 -24.50
CA SER A 4 5.01 18.60 -24.39
C SER A 4 4.59 17.31 -25.11
N PRO A 5 5.47 16.72 -25.95
CA PRO A 5 5.15 15.49 -26.66
C PRO A 5 5.07 14.32 -25.66
N LEU A 6 4.03 13.51 -25.80
CA LEU A 6 3.86 12.27 -25.03
C LEU A 6 4.98 11.29 -25.38
N PRO A 7 5.50 10.54 -24.41
CA PRO A 7 6.50 9.51 -24.66
C PRO A 7 5.92 8.38 -25.52
N PRO A 8 6.76 7.73 -26.35
CA PRO A 8 6.31 6.68 -27.26
C PRO A 8 5.76 5.48 -26.49
N VAL A 9 4.62 4.97 -26.97
CA VAL A 9 4.01 3.73 -26.52
C VAL A 9 4.93 2.57 -26.93
N ILE A 10 5.51 1.90 -25.94
CA ILE A 10 6.27 0.66 -26.15
C ILE A 10 5.24 -0.45 -26.30
N GLU A 11 5.02 -0.91 -27.54
CA GLU A 11 4.30 -2.14 -27.84
C GLU A 11 5.15 -3.32 -27.35
N ILE A 12 4.79 -3.86 -26.19
CA ILE A 12 5.33 -5.14 -25.73
C ILE A 12 4.53 -6.21 -26.47
N THR A 13 5.09 -6.72 -27.56
CA THR A 13 4.59 -7.91 -28.23
C THR A 13 4.75 -9.11 -27.31
N GLU A 14 3.62 -9.66 -26.84
CA GLU A 14 3.54 -10.94 -26.14
C GLU A 14 4.00 -12.05 -27.10
N ASN A 15 5.28 -12.38 -27.06
CA ASN A 15 5.77 -13.61 -27.66
C ASN A 15 5.22 -14.78 -26.84
N SER A 16 4.28 -15.49 -27.46
CA SER A 16 3.67 -16.72 -26.97
C SER A 16 4.75 -17.74 -26.60
N ASP A 17 4.80 -18.10 -25.32
CA ASP A 17 5.47 -19.28 -24.81
C ASP A 17 4.89 -20.52 -25.52
N LYS A 18 5.58 -20.98 -26.55
CA LYS A 18 5.47 -22.36 -27.02
C LYS A 18 6.15 -23.22 -25.96
N THR A 19 5.34 -23.77 -25.06
CA THR A 19 5.69 -24.92 -24.25
C THR A 19 6.17 -26.02 -25.17
N SER A 20 7.50 -26.16 -25.26
CA SER A 20 8.15 -27.34 -25.80
C SER A 20 7.85 -28.51 -24.87
N GLU A 21 6.85 -29.29 -25.23
CA GLU A 21 6.71 -30.68 -24.77
C GLU A 21 7.97 -31.41 -25.25
N SER A 22 9.00 -31.45 -24.41
CA SER A 22 10.12 -32.35 -24.61
C SER A 22 9.61 -33.76 -24.38
N GLU A 23 9.41 -34.49 -25.46
CA GLU A 23 9.21 -35.93 -25.47
C GLU A 23 10.33 -36.56 -24.64
N ASN A 24 9.97 -37.07 -23.45
CA ASN A 24 10.81 -37.97 -22.69
C ASN A 24 10.89 -39.27 -23.49
N GLU A 25 11.87 -39.34 -24.39
CA GLU A 25 12.30 -40.60 -24.97
C GLU A 25 12.81 -41.48 -23.82
N ASN A 26 11.97 -42.45 -23.47
CA ASN A 26 12.26 -43.47 -22.48
C ASN A 26 13.29 -44.42 -23.13
N ILE A 27 14.57 -44.08 -22.99
CA ILE A 27 15.68 -44.91 -23.47
C ILE A 27 15.70 -46.17 -22.62
N ASP A 28 15.09 -47.23 -23.16
CA ASP A 28 15.06 -48.58 -22.60
C ASP A 28 16.50 -49.09 -22.50
N SER A 29 17.08 -48.98 -21.31
CA SER A 29 18.50 -49.24 -21.04
C SER A 29 18.83 -50.75 -21.01
N ASN A 30 17.97 -51.59 -21.60
CA ASN A 30 18.03 -53.05 -21.47
C ASN A 30 18.69 -53.77 -22.67
N GLU A 31 19.25 -53.04 -23.64
CA GLU A 31 19.82 -53.65 -24.86
C GLU A 31 21.35 -53.86 -24.85
N PHE A 32 22.07 -53.53 -23.77
CA PHE A 32 23.54 -53.50 -23.81
C PHE A 32 24.30 -54.78 -23.41
N TYR A 33 23.63 -55.92 -23.18
CA TYR A 33 24.29 -57.18 -22.77
C TYR A 33 23.95 -58.40 -23.65
N LYS A 34 24.05 -58.24 -24.99
CA LYS A 34 24.02 -59.38 -25.93
C LYS A 34 25.16 -59.30 -26.95
N SER A 35 26.40 -59.35 -26.46
CA SER A 35 27.57 -59.68 -27.30
C SER A 35 28.65 -60.31 -26.41
N GLN A 36 28.41 -61.52 -25.92
CA GLN A 36 29.50 -62.43 -25.60
C GLN A 36 29.71 -63.28 -26.84
N ASP A 37 30.65 -62.86 -27.68
CA ASP A 37 31.22 -63.71 -28.72
C ASP A 37 31.88 -64.91 -28.03
N GLU A 38 31.49 -66.11 -28.46
CA GLU A 38 32.14 -67.36 -28.12
C GLU A 38 33.58 -67.32 -28.64
N VAL A 39 34.53 -67.00 -27.76
CA VAL A 39 35.95 -67.17 -28.06
C VAL A 39 36.24 -68.67 -28.04
N GLU A 40 36.27 -69.30 -29.22
CA GLU A 40 36.84 -70.63 -29.41
C GLU A 40 38.31 -70.61 -28.97
N ILE A 41 38.59 -71.22 -27.81
CA ILE A 41 39.95 -71.45 -27.34
C ILE A 41 40.52 -72.60 -28.17
N GLU A 42 41.39 -72.27 -29.13
CA GLU A 42 42.19 -73.22 -29.89
C GLU A 42 43.11 -73.99 -28.93
N ILE A 43 42.79 -75.26 -28.65
CA ILE A 43 43.56 -76.13 -27.77
C ILE A 43 44.88 -76.47 -28.48
N MET A 44 45.99 -75.87 -28.02
CA MET A 44 47.33 -76.21 -28.51
C MET A 44 47.67 -77.70 -28.28
N PRO A 45 48.48 -78.31 -29.17
CA PRO A 45 48.83 -79.72 -29.10
C PRO A 45 49.64 -80.08 -27.85
N GLU A 46 49.33 -81.26 -27.29
CA GLU A 46 49.94 -81.86 -26.11
C GLU A 46 51.47 -81.78 -26.12
N ILE A 47 52.02 -80.95 -25.22
CA ILE A 47 53.44 -81.00 -24.87
C ILE A 47 53.64 -82.24 -23.98
N LYS A 48 54.06 -83.35 -24.59
CA LYS A 48 54.47 -84.57 -23.86
C LYS A 48 55.80 -84.32 -23.16
N PHE A 49 55.73 -83.86 -21.91
CA PHE A 49 56.90 -83.80 -21.03
C PHE A 49 57.26 -85.22 -20.54
N SER A 50 58.51 -85.62 -20.77
CA SER A 50 59.11 -86.84 -20.22
C SER A 50 59.17 -86.75 -18.70
N LEU A 51 58.54 -87.70 -18.00
CA LEU A 51 58.28 -87.71 -16.56
C LEU A 51 59.38 -88.42 -15.73
N ASP A 52 60.50 -88.79 -16.35
CA ASP A 52 61.40 -89.81 -15.77
C ASP A 52 62.49 -89.25 -14.84
N SER A 53 62.36 -88.02 -14.34
CA SER A 53 63.31 -87.48 -13.35
C SER A 53 62.72 -86.46 -12.36
N PHE A 54 61.45 -86.60 -11.99
CA PHE A 54 60.87 -85.82 -10.88
C PHE A 54 61.13 -86.54 -9.55
N SER A 55 62.02 -86.00 -8.71
CA SER A 55 62.19 -86.50 -7.34
C SER A 55 60.93 -86.20 -6.52
N GLU A 56 60.56 -87.11 -5.62
CA GLU A 56 59.42 -87.00 -4.70
C GLU A 56 59.39 -85.65 -3.95
N GLU A 57 60.56 -85.12 -3.61
CA GLU A 57 60.73 -83.80 -2.98
C GLU A 57 60.22 -82.64 -3.85
N LYS A 58 60.45 -82.68 -5.17
CA LYS A 58 59.93 -81.65 -6.09
C LYS A 58 58.42 -81.72 -6.24
N ALA A 59 57.85 -82.92 -6.21
CA ALA A 59 56.40 -83.12 -6.24
C ALA A 59 55.75 -82.52 -4.98
N ASN A 60 56.32 -82.81 -3.80
CA ASN A 60 55.83 -82.25 -2.54
C ASN A 60 55.95 -80.72 -2.48
N ASN A 61 57.08 -80.15 -2.92
CA ASN A 61 57.25 -78.70 -2.99
C ASN A 61 56.24 -78.06 -3.97
N SER A 62 55.95 -78.70 -5.09
CA SER A 62 54.95 -78.21 -6.03
C SER A 62 53.53 -78.26 -5.46
N ALA A 63 53.18 -79.30 -4.71
CA ALA A 63 51.88 -79.42 -4.05
C ALA A 63 51.67 -78.33 -3.00
N VAL A 64 52.67 -78.07 -2.16
CA VAL A 64 52.63 -76.96 -1.18
C VAL A 64 52.47 -75.62 -1.90
N ARG A 65 53.21 -75.40 -2.98
CA ARG A 65 53.11 -74.15 -3.75
C ARG A 65 51.74 -73.97 -4.40
N ILE A 66 51.15 -75.02 -4.95
CA ILE A 66 49.79 -74.99 -5.52
C ILE A 66 48.79 -74.60 -4.44
N MET A 67 48.87 -75.23 -3.26
CA MET A 67 47.99 -74.94 -2.12
C MET A 67 48.13 -73.47 -1.66
N GLU A 68 49.36 -72.94 -1.57
CA GLU A 68 49.59 -71.51 -1.25
C GLU A 68 48.95 -70.58 -2.28
N LEU A 69 49.08 -70.90 -3.57
CA LEU A 69 48.52 -70.11 -4.66
C LEU A 69 46.98 -70.16 -4.67
N GLU A 70 46.38 -71.32 -4.39
CA GLU A 70 44.92 -71.47 -4.25
C GLU A 70 44.39 -70.65 -3.07
N GLN A 71 45.07 -70.69 -1.92
CA GLN A 71 44.70 -69.90 -0.75
C GLN A 71 44.82 -68.39 -1.03
N ALA A 72 45.90 -67.96 -1.70
CA ALA A 72 46.07 -66.57 -2.11
C ALA A 72 44.95 -66.12 -3.06
N LEU A 73 44.63 -66.95 -4.07
CA LEU A 73 43.55 -66.69 -5.03
C LEU A 73 42.19 -66.60 -4.34
N GLN A 74 41.88 -67.49 -3.40
CA GLN A 74 40.64 -67.44 -2.61
C GLN A 74 40.55 -66.16 -1.77
N THR A 75 41.66 -65.76 -1.13
CA THR A 75 41.73 -64.55 -0.32
C THR A 75 41.52 -63.30 -1.18
N GLU A 76 42.14 -63.26 -2.35
CA GLU A 76 42.02 -62.15 -3.29
C GLU A 76 40.60 -62.06 -3.87
N ASN A 77 40.00 -63.19 -4.27
CA ASN A 77 38.60 -63.23 -4.74
C ASN A 77 37.62 -62.76 -3.65
N TRP A 78 37.81 -63.19 -2.40
CA TRP A 78 37.00 -62.72 -1.28
C TRP A 78 37.15 -61.21 -1.06
N ARG A 79 38.38 -60.69 -1.15
CA ARG A 79 38.65 -59.24 -1.05
C ARG A 79 37.92 -58.47 -2.16
N PHE A 80 38.01 -58.93 -3.41
CA PHE A 80 37.32 -58.29 -4.53
C PHE A 80 35.80 -58.31 -4.36
N GLN A 81 35.23 -59.42 -3.89
CA GLN A 81 33.79 -59.50 -3.60
C GLN A 81 33.38 -58.48 -2.54
N GLN A 82 34.19 -58.33 -1.48
CA GLN A 82 33.92 -57.36 -0.42
C GLN A 82 34.04 -55.92 -0.92
N GLU A 83 35.01 -55.63 -1.78
CA GLU A 83 35.19 -54.31 -2.40
C GLU A 83 34.02 -53.96 -3.32
N ILE A 84 33.59 -54.88 -4.19
CA ILE A 84 32.41 -54.72 -5.04
C ILE A 84 31.15 -54.49 -4.19
N PHE A 85 30.99 -55.24 -3.10
CA PHE A 85 29.85 -55.08 -2.19
C PHE A 85 29.83 -53.69 -1.55
N ASN A 86 30.97 -53.22 -1.00
CA ASN A 86 31.08 -51.90 -0.40
C ASN A 86 30.81 -50.79 -1.41
N MET A 87 31.38 -50.89 -2.61
CA MET A 87 31.18 -49.93 -3.69
C MET A 87 29.70 -49.87 -4.13
N ASN A 88 29.04 -51.01 -4.26
CA ASN A 88 27.61 -51.07 -4.58
C ASN A 88 26.75 -50.44 -3.47
N GLN A 89 27.12 -50.63 -2.20
CA GLN A 89 26.44 -50.00 -1.08
C GLN A 89 26.59 -48.47 -1.10
N GLU A 90 27.80 -47.97 -1.37
CA GLU A 90 28.07 -46.53 -1.51
C GLU A 90 27.30 -45.91 -2.68
N TYR A 91 27.28 -46.58 -3.84
CA TYR A 91 26.50 -46.13 -4.98
C TYR A 91 25.00 -46.13 -4.67
N HIS A 92 24.49 -47.17 -4.00
CA HIS A 92 23.08 -47.21 -3.62
C HIS A 92 22.70 -46.07 -2.68
N SER A 93 23.56 -45.77 -1.68
CA SER A 93 23.36 -44.64 -0.77
C SER A 93 23.39 -43.30 -1.52
N THR A 94 24.31 -43.14 -2.48
CA THR A 94 24.44 -41.91 -3.28
C THR A 94 23.23 -41.71 -4.19
N ILE A 95 22.76 -42.76 -4.85
CA ILE A 95 21.54 -42.75 -5.68
C ILE A 95 20.33 -42.37 -4.83
N SER A 96 20.16 -43.00 -3.66
CA SER A 96 19.05 -42.70 -2.76
C SER A 96 19.04 -41.24 -2.30
N HIS A 97 20.21 -40.69 -1.95
CA HIS A 97 20.35 -39.27 -1.61
C HIS A 97 19.96 -38.35 -2.77
N MET A 98 20.48 -38.60 -3.98
CA MET A 98 20.15 -37.80 -5.17
C MET A 98 18.66 -37.89 -5.51
N SER A 99 18.03 -39.07 -5.39
CA SER A 99 16.59 -39.21 -5.59
C SER A 99 15.78 -38.35 -4.61
N MET A 100 16.16 -38.33 -3.33
CA MET A 100 15.51 -37.48 -2.33
C MET A 100 15.67 -35.99 -2.64
N GLU A 101 16.86 -35.54 -3.06
CA GLU A 101 17.08 -34.14 -3.47
C GLU A 101 16.22 -33.76 -4.68
N LEU A 102 16.12 -34.64 -5.67
CA LEU A 102 15.25 -34.43 -6.84
C LEU A 102 13.79 -34.23 -6.43
N ASP A 103 13.27 -35.03 -5.50
CA ASP A 103 11.89 -34.89 -4.99
C ASP A 103 11.67 -33.55 -4.28
N ILE A 104 12.68 -33.08 -3.53
CA ILE A 104 12.65 -31.76 -2.88
C ILE A 104 12.57 -30.65 -3.94
N TYR A 105 13.42 -30.70 -4.97
CA TYR A 105 13.43 -29.70 -6.04
C TYR A 105 12.14 -29.72 -6.88
N GLN A 106 11.58 -30.89 -7.13
CA GLN A 106 10.30 -31.03 -7.81
C GLN A 106 9.16 -30.40 -6.98
N THR A 107 9.14 -30.63 -5.67
CA THR A 107 8.16 -30.04 -4.77
C THR A 107 8.31 -28.51 -4.71
N LYS A 108 9.54 -28.01 -4.60
CA LYS A 108 9.84 -26.58 -4.62
C LYS A 108 9.39 -25.92 -5.93
N THR A 109 9.62 -26.58 -7.06
CA THR A 109 9.17 -26.12 -8.38
C THR A 109 7.64 -26.03 -8.46
N LYS A 110 6.92 -27.04 -7.93
CA LYS A 110 5.44 -27.01 -7.87
C LYS A 110 4.93 -25.84 -7.02
N ILE A 111 5.59 -25.54 -5.90
CA ILE A 111 5.24 -24.39 -5.04
C ILE A 111 5.44 -23.07 -5.79
N TYR A 112 6.58 -22.89 -6.44
CA TYR A 112 6.85 -21.67 -7.20
C TYR A 112 5.91 -21.47 -8.39
N ARG A 113 5.53 -22.54 -9.08
CA ARG A 113 4.50 -22.45 -10.14
C ARG A 113 3.16 -21.93 -9.61
N LYS A 114 2.71 -22.44 -8.46
CA LYS A 114 1.47 -21.95 -7.81
C LYS A 114 1.56 -20.48 -7.43
N GLN A 115 2.69 -20.05 -6.85
CA GLN A 115 2.91 -18.63 -6.51
C GLN A 115 2.89 -17.72 -7.73
N ILE A 116 3.48 -18.16 -8.86
CA ILE A 116 3.44 -17.42 -10.13
C ILE A 116 2.00 -17.28 -10.64
N GLU A 117 1.21 -18.35 -10.58
CA GLU A 117 -0.21 -18.31 -10.98
C GLU A 117 -1.05 -17.39 -10.08
N GLU A 118 -0.82 -17.39 -8.78
CA GLU A 118 -1.49 -16.49 -7.82
C GLU A 118 -1.14 -15.03 -8.11
N MET A 119 0.14 -14.71 -8.29
CA MET A 119 0.58 -13.35 -8.65
C MET A 119 0.02 -12.89 -10.00
N LYS A 120 -0.11 -13.79 -10.99
CA LYS A 120 -0.75 -13.48 -12.28
C LYS A 120 -2.23 -13.10 -12.10
N LYS A 121 -2.97 -13.83 -11.26
CA LYS A 121 -4.38 -13.52 -10.94
C LYS A 121 -4.52 -12.17 -10.23
N GLU A 122 -3.66 -11.87 -9.26
CA GLU A 122 -3.65 -10.57 -8.56
C GLU A 122 -3.33 -9.41 -9.51
N LEU A 123 -2.39 -9.62 -10.45
CA LEU A 123 -2.06 -8.65 -11.49
C LEU A 123 -3.27 -8.35 -12.37
N GLU A 124 -4.02 -9.38 -12.81
CA GLU A 124 -5.22 -9.21 -13.63
C GLU A 124 -6.32 -8.44 -12.88
N ILE A 125 -6.54 -8.75 -11.60
CA ILE A 125 -7.51 -8.01 -10.76
C ILE A 125 -7.10 -6.53 -10.66
N THR A 126 -5.81 -6.27 -10.40
CA THR A 126 -5.28 -4.90 -10.27
C THR A 126 -5.42 -4.13 -11.59
N LYS A 127 -5.16 -4.79 -12.74
CA LYS A 127 -5.36 -4.18 -14.07
C LYS A 127 -6.83 -3.82 -14.32
N LYS A 128 -7.78 -4.69 -13.96
CA LYS A 128 -9.23 -4.41 -14.08
C LYS A 128 -9.63 -3.21 -13.22
N ASN A 129 -9.21 -3.19 -11.95
CA ASN A 129 -9.50 -2.08 -11.04
C ASN A 129 -8.93 -0.74 -11.57
N LEU A 130 -7.73 -0.75 -12.14
CA LEU A 130 -7.13 0.45 -12.74
C LEU A 130 -7.96 0.98 -13.92
N ILE A 131 -8.46 0.10 -14.78
CA ILE A 131 -9.32 0.49 -15.91
C ILE A 131 -10.64 1.10 -15.40
N GLU A 132 -11.27 0.47 -14.40
CA GLU A 132 -12.48 0.99 -13.77
C GLU A 132 -12.25 2.38 -13.14
N GLU A 133 -11.14 2.56 -12.42
CA GLU A 133 -10.77 3.84 -11.82
C GLU A 133 -10.56 4.93 -12.89
N GLN A 134 -9.91 4.59 -14.00
CA GLN A 134 -9.73 5.51 -15.14
C GLN A 134 -11.07 5.92 -15.77
N GLN A 135 -12.01 4.99 -15.90
CA GLN A 135 -13.36 5.28 -16.40
C GLN A 135 -14.11 6.22 -15.44
N ILE A 136 -14.09 5.94 -14.14
CA ILE A 136 -14.70 6.79 -13.11
C ILE A 136 -14.09 8.19 -13.16
N ARG A 137 -12.76 8.29 -13.24
CA ARG A 137 -12.06 9.57 -13.33
C ARG A 137 -12.50 10.38 -14.54
N LYS A 138 -12.58 9.75 -15.72
CA LYS A 138 -13.04 10.41 -16.95
C LYS A 138 -14.46 10.95 -16.80
N THR A 139 -15.38 10.16 -16.25
CA THR A 139 -16.76 10.61 -16.00
C THR A 139 -16.85 11.76 -15.01
N LEU A 140 -15.98 11.79 -13.98
CA LEU A 140 -15.92 12.91 -13.04
C LEU A 140 -15.36 14.18 -13.69
N GLU A 141 -14.33 14.05 -14.53
CA GLU A 141 -13.77 15.18 -15.28
C GLU A 141 -14.82 15.81 -16.23
N GLU A 142 -15.61 14.99 -16.93
CA GLU A 142 -16.73 15.45 -17.76
C GLU A 142 -17.80 16.18 -16.94
N LYS A 143 -18.15 15.68 -15.74
CA LYS A 143 -19.11 16.34 -14.85
C LYS A 143 -18.59 17.67 -14.30
N ILE A 144 -17.31 17.75 -13.94
CA ILE A 144 -16.69 18.99 -13.49
C ILE A 144 -16.74 20.03 -14.60
N LEU A 145 -16.38 19.64 -15.83
CA LEU A 145 -16.44 20.54 -16.98
C LEU A 145 -17.86 21.08 -17.22
N ALA A 146 -18.88 20.21 -17.16
CA ALA A 146 -20.27 20.63 -17.31
C ALA A 146 -20.74 21.60 -16.21
N ILE A 147 -20.31 21.39 -14.96
CA ILE A 147 -20.61 22.31 -13.84
C ILE A 147 -19.92 23.66 -14.06
N THR A 148 -18.66 23.66 -14.49
CA THR A 148 -17.90 24.89 -14.76
C THR A 148 -18.58 25.72 -15.84
N VAL A 149 -18.93 25.13 -16.98
CA VAL A 149 -19.61 25.83 -18.08
C VAL A 149 -20.95 26.42 -17.63
N ASN A 150 -21.79 25.64 -16.93
CA ASN A 150 -23.07 26.12 -16.41
C ASN A 150 -22.90 27.24 -15.37
N SER A 151 -21.82 27.22 -14.58
CA SER A 151 -21.50 28.28 -13.63
C SER A 151 -21.14 29.58 -14.37
N GLU A 152 -20.30 29.50 -15.40
CA GLU A 152 -19.88 30.63 -16.22
C GLU A 152 -21.07 31.26 -16.99
N GLU A 153 -21.98 30.43 -17.51
CA GLU A 153 -23.23 30.90 -18.16
C GLU A 153 -24.12 31.65 -17.17
N LYS A 154 -24.29 31.14 -15.94
CA LYS A 154 -25.07 31.81 -14.90
C LYS A 154 -24.43 33.11 -14.43
N GLU A 155 -23.11 33.13 -14.28
CA GLU A 155 -22.37 34.34 -13.92
C GLU A 155 -22.54 35.41 -15.01
N SER A 156 -22.39 35.02 -16.28
CA SER A 156 -22.61 35.91 -17.43
C SER A 156 -24.04 36.47 -17.45
N SER A 157 -25.04 35.62 -17.19
CA SER A 157 -26.44 36.04 -17.12
C SER A 157 -26.70 37.01 -15.96
N LEU A 158 -26.11 36.79 -14.80
CA LEU A 158 -26.23 37.69 -13.64
C LEU A 158 -25.57 39.04 -13.90
N LEU A 159 -24.39 39.06 -14.54
CA LEU A 159 -23.72 40.28 -14.94
C LEU A 159 -24.57 41.11 -15.91
N ALA A 160 -25.18 40.45 -16.91
CA ALA A 160 -26.09 41.12 -17.85
C ALA A 160 -27.32 41.73 -17.15
N LEU A 161 -27.90 41.03 -16.16
CA LEU A 161 -29.02 41.55 -15.36
C LEU A 161 -28.62 42.73 -14.47
N LEU A 162 -27.40 42.72 -13.91
CA LEU A 162 -26.88 43.84 -13.13
C LEU A 162 -26.67 45.07 -14.01
N GLU A 163 -26.07 44.91 -15.19
CA GLU A 163 -25.88 46.00 -16.15
C GLU A 163 -27.22 46.59 -16.61
N GLN A 164 -28.21 45.73 -16.91
CA GLN A 164 -29.55 46.19 -17.25
C GLN A 164 -30.18 46.99 -16.09
N ARG A 165 -30.05 46.51 -14.85
CA ARG A 165 -30.60 47.19 -13.68
C ARG A 165 -29.91 48.53 -13.41
N ASP A 166 -28.61 48.62 -13.62
CA ASP A 166 -27.87 49.88 -13.50
C ASP A 166 -28.32 50.89 -14.56
N GLN A 167 -28.60 50.42 -15.78
CA GLN A 167 -29.17 51.23 -16.84
C GLN A 167 -30.59 51.73 -16.50
N ASP A 168 -31.45 50.87 -15.94
CA ASP A 168 -32.80 51.25 -15.50
C ASP A 168 -32.75 52.26 -14.35
N ASN A 169 -31.87 52.05 -13.37
CA ASN A 169 -31.64 52.98 -12.27
C ASN A 169 -31.18 54.35 -12.78
N PHE A 170 -30.30 54.38 -13.78
CA PHE A 170 -29.84 55.62 -14.40
C PHE A 170 -30.98 56.38 -15.08
N GLN A 171 -31.83 55.67 -15.83
CA GLN A 171 -33.03 56.25 -16.46
C GLN A 171 -33.99 56.80 -15.41
N GLN A 172 -34.32 56.03 -14.36
CA GLN A 172 -35.18 56.47 -13.27
C GLN A 172 -34.65 57.72 -12.55
N ARG A 173 -33.33 57.80 -12.30
CA ARG A 173 -32.71 59.00 -11.72
C ARG A 173 -32.90 60.22 -12.62
N THR A 174 -32.74 60.06 -13.92
CA THR A 174 -32.90 61.13 -14.90
C THR A 174 -34.37 61.60 -14.98
N GLU A 175 -35.32 60.67 -14.94
CA GLU A 175 -36.75 61.00 -14.89
C GLU A 175 -37.14 61.70 -13.59
N ASN A 176 -36.66 61.20 -12.45
CA ASN A 176 -36.87 61.84 -11.15
C ASN A 176 -36.31 63.27 -11.12
N GLU A 177 -35.13 63.50 -11.70
CA GLU A 177 -34.56 64.85 -11.80
C GLU A 177 -35.44 65.78 -12.65
N LYS A 178 -36.00 65.29 -13.77
CA LYS A 178 -36.96 66.05 -14.59
C LYS A 178 -38.23 66.37 -13.83
N LEU A 179 -38.79 65.40 -13.11
CA LEU A 179 -39.98 65.60 -12.28
C LEU A 179 -39.71 66.60 -11.15
N GLN A 180 -38.54 66.53 -10.52
CA GLN A 180 -38.14 67.44 -9.46
C GLN A 180 -38.01 68.88 -9.97
N LYS A 181 -37.38 69.09 -11.14
CA LYS A 181 -37.37 70.40 -11.82
C LYS A 181 -38.79 70.89 -12.11
N ARG A 182 -39.69 70.02 -12.57
CA ARG A 182 -41.09 70.39 -12.84
C ARG A 182 -41.87 70.77 -11.57
N ILE A 183 -41.62 70.09 -10.46
CA ILE A 183 -42.21 70.45 -9.15
C ILE A 183 -41.72 71.83 -8.71
N GLU A 184 -40.43 72.11 -8.90
CA GLU A 184 -39.83 73.40 -8.56
C GLU A 184 -40.42 74.54 -9.39
N GLU A 185 -40.55 74.37 -10.72
CA GLU A 185 -41.25 75.30 -11.62
C GLU A 185 -42.70 75.58 -11.17
N LEU A 186 -43.46 74.54 -10.84
CA LEU A 186 -44.85 74.68 -10.39
C LEU A 186 -44.96 75.37 -9.03
N ASN A 187 -44.00 75.14 -8.13
CA ASN A 187 -43.94 75.84 -6.85
C ASN A 187 -43.65 77.33 -7.04
N ASP A 188 -42.74 77.68 -7.94
CA ASP A 188 -42.47 79.08 -8.31
C ASP A 188 -43.70 79.75 -8.91
N GLU A 189 -44.42 79.07 -9.82
CA GLU A 189 -45.69 79.54 -10.37
C GLU A 189 -46.76 79.76 -9.28
N LEU A 190 -46.86 78.84 -8.32
CA LEU A 190 -47.77 78.93 -7.17
C LEU A 190 -47.41 80.09 -6.24
N SER A 191 -46.12 80.29 -5.96
CA SER A 191 -45.63 81.39 -5.15
C SER A 191 -45.95 82.74 -5.79
N ASN A 192 -45.69 82.87 -7.10
CA ASN A 192 -46.04 84.06 -7.88
C ASN A 192 -47.55 84.33 -7.88
N ARG A 193 -48.40 83.28 -8.00
CA ARG A 193 -49.86 83.43 -7.88
C ARG A 193 -50.31 83.86 -6.47
N LYS A 194 -49.66 83.37 -5.41
CA LYS A 194 -49.96 83.82 -4.03
C LYS A 194 -49.61 85.28 -3.84
N LEU A 195 -48.47 85.74 -4.36
CA LEU A 195 -48.06 87.14 -4.33
C LEU A 195 -49.10 88.05 -5.00
N MET A 196 -49.53 87.69 -6.21
CA MET A 196 -50.59 88.38 -6.95
C MET A 196 -51.94 88.43 -6.21
N LYS A 197 -52.29 87.36 -5.47
CA LYS A 197 -53.50 87.31 -4.63
C LYS A 197 -53.36 88.15 -3.36
N GLN A 198 -52.17 88.23 -2.77
CA GLN A 198 -51.91 89.03 -1.57
C GLN A 198 -51.93 90.53 -1.90
N GLU A 199 -51.46 90.92 -3.09
CA GLU A 199 -51.59 92.30 -3.61
C GLU A 199 -53.05 92.70 -3.90
N SER A 200 -53.96 91.74 -4.09
CA SER A 200 -55.40 92.00 -4.27
C SER A 200 -56.23 91.94 -2.97
N HIS A 201 -55.62 91.63 -1.82
CA HIS A 201 -56.29 91.54 -0.51
C HIS A 201 -55.81 92.56 0.54
N SER A 202 -55.03 93.59 0.19
CA SER A 202 -54.66 94.66 1.14
C SER A 202 -55.79 95.65 1.49
N THR A 203 -57.03 95.38 1.08
CA THR A 203 -58.19 96.25 1.34
C THR A 203 -59.32 95.65 2.19
N ILE A 204 -59.18 94.50 2.85
CA ILE A 204 -60.12 94.06 3.91
C ILE A 204 -59.39 93.12 4.88
N GLY A 205 -59.32 93.52 6.14
CA GLY A 205 -58.73 92.72 7.22
C GLY A 205 -59.63 91.61 7.73
N MET A 206 -59.00 90.65 8.42
CA MET A 206 -59.50 89.72 9.47
C MET A 206 -58.49 88.56 9.49
N SER A 207 -57.69 88.39 10.56
CA SER A 207 -58.02 87.59 11.75
C SER A 207 -58.68 86.25 11.40
N ILE A 208 -57.95 85.15 11.56
CA ILE A 208 -58.35 83.91 12.25
C ILE A 208 -57.13 82.97 12.33
N THR A 209 -56.90 82.51 13.54
CA THR A 209 -55.96 81.48 14.00
C THR A 209 -56.45 80.08 13.63
N ASP A 210 -55.56 79.16 13.22
CA ASP A 210 -55.72 77.69 13.31
C ASP A 210 -54.29 77.09 13.32
N SER A 211 -53.75 76.59 14.43
CA SER A 211 -54.01 75.30 15.07
C SER A 211 -53.70 74.08 14.18
N MET A 212 -52.44 73.63 14.18
CA MET A 212 -52.10 72.25 13.81
C MET A 212 -51.06 71.69 14.79
N ASP A 213 -51.57 70.97 15.79
CA ASP A 213 -50.80 70.03 16.61
C ASP A 213 -50.39 68.85 15.71
N ALA A 214 -49.07 68.72 15.52
CA ALA A 214 -48.44 67.57 14.89
C ALA A 214 -48.12 66.54 15.98
N ASP A 215 -49.06 65.62 16.21
CA ASP A 215 -48.83 64.42 17.00
C ASP A 215 -48.95 63.18 16.10
N PHE A 216 -48.23 62.13 16.50
CA PHE A 216 -48.27 60.76 15.97
C PHE A 216 -47.41 60.42 14.73
N LEU A 217 -46.16 59.97 15.01
CA LEU A 217 -45.75 58.57 14.80
C LEU A 217 -44.34 58.32 15.37
N LYS A 218 -44.30 58.07 16.69
CA LYS A 218 -43.26 57.25 17.32
C LYS A 218 -43.58 55.79 16.98
N THR A 219 -42.77 55.13 16.17
CA THR A 219 -42.75 53.67 16.11
C THR A 219 -41.35 53.14 15.84
N ASN A 220 -40.83 52.49 16.87
CA ASN A 220 -40.00 51.29 16.83
C ASN A 220 -38.53 51.43 16.40
N GLU A 221 -37.73 52.02 17.30
CA GLU A 221 -36.40 51.47 17.58
C GLU A 221 -36.57 50.11 18.26
N SER A 222 -36.67 49.04 17.47
CA SER A 222 -36.53 47.67 17.97
C SER A 222 -35.06 47.29 17.99
N ASP A 223 -34.46 47.60 19.13
CA ASP A 223 -33.55 46.75 19.90
C ASP A 223 -33.40 45.31 19.34
N SER A 224 -32.31 45.05 18.62
CA SER A 224 -31.89 43.69 18.23
C SER A 224 -30.49 43.39 18.74
N SER A 225 -30.24 43.75 20.00
CA SER A 225 -29.06 43.34 20.73
C SER A 225 -29.25 41.95 21.37
N LYS A 226 -29.23 40.88 20.56
CA LYS A 226 -28.92 39.51 21.02
C LYS A 226 -28.06 38.77 20.00
N GLU A 227 -26.83 39.24 19.82
CA GLU A 227 -25.73 38.37 19.42
C GLU A 227 -25.52 37.33 20.53
N ILE A 228 -26.24 36.22 20.38
CA ILE A 228 -25.92 34.97 21.05
C ILE A 228 -24.53 34.61 20.56
N SER A 229 -23.53 34.80 21.43
CA SER A 229 -22.19 34.25 21.28
C SER A 229 -22.27 32.72 21.24
N LYS A 230 -22.71 32.17 20.11
CA LYS A 230 -22.47 30.78 19.75
C LYS A 230 -20.96 30.67 19.61
N LYS A 231 -20.30 30.29 20.72
CA LYS A 231 -18.94 29.75 20.68
C LYS A 231 -18.89 28.81 19.48
N PHE A 232 -18.13 29.17 18.45
CA PHE A 232 -18.01 28.40 17.22
C PHE A 232 -17.73 26.96 17.61
N ALA A 233 -18.75 26.11 17.49
CA ALA A 233 -18.63 24.71 17.85
C ALA A 233 -17.68 24.09 16.83
N ASP A 234 -16.64 23.44 17.33
CA ASP A 234 -15.63 22.76 16.52
C ASP A 234 -16.35 21.79 15.55
N PRO A 235 -16.12 21.88 14.23
CA PRO A 235 -16.80 21.03 13.25
C PRO A 235 -16.60 19.54 13.54
N ILE A 236 -15.49 19.16 14.17
CA ILE A 236 -15.24 17.77 14.59
C ILE A 236 -16.16 17.39 15.75
N ASP A 237 -16.41 18.30 16.71
CA ASP A 237 -17.33 18.04 17.81
C ASP A 237 -18.78 17.85 17.31
N ILE A 238 -19.19 18.63 16.30
CA ILE A 238 -20.53 18.52 15.70
C ILE A 238 -20.66 17.16 15.00
N ALA A 239 -19.74 16.86 14.08
CA ALA A 239 -19.75 15.61 13.34
C ALA A 239 -19.67 14.37 14.26
N LEU A 240 -18.87 14.46 15.34
CA LEU A 240 -18.71 13.37 16.29
C LEU A 240 -19.99 13.16 17.10
N LYS A 241 -20.63 14.24 17.56
CA LYS A 241 -21.92 14.14 18.26
C LYS A 241 -23.00 13.52 17.37
N GLU A 242 -23.06 13.91 16.10
CA GLU A 242 -24.00 13.34 15.14
C GLU A 242 -23.78 11.83 14.91
N GLN A 243 -22.53 11.39 14.73
CA GLN A 243 -22.22 9.96 14.59
C GLN A 243 -22.50 9.17 15.88
N LEU A 244 -22.16 9.72 17.04
CA LEU A 244 -22.44 9.07 18.32
C LEU A 244 -23.94 8.94 18.59
N ALA A 245 -24.75 9.92 18.16
CA ALA A 245 -26.19 9.83 18.22
C ALA A 245 -26.75 8.72 17.32
N LYS A 246 -26.22 8.58 16.10
CA LYS A 246 -26.62 7.48 15.18
C LYS A 246 -26.31 6.09 15.75
N LEU A 247 -25.23 5.96 16.52
CA LEU A 247 -24.79 4.68 17.10
C LEU A 247 -25.30 4.44 18.53
N ASN A 248 -26.08 5.35 19.12
CA ASN A 248 -26.49 5.31 20.53
C ASN A 248 -25.32 5.21 21.53
N LEU A 249 -24.18 5.82 21.21
CA LEU A 249 -22.93 5.75 22.01
C LEU A 249 -22.69 7.05 22.81
N HIS A 250 -23.73 7.60 23.42
CA HIS A 250 -23.65 8.84 24.17
C HIS A 250 -22.70 8.73 25.37
N GLY A 251 -21.84 9.72 25.55
CA GLY A 251 -20.95 9.82 26.72
C GLY A 251 -19.69 8.95 26.69
N HIS A 252 -19.48 8.12 25.67
CA HIS A 252 -18.27 7.28 25.57
C HIS A 252 -17.01 8.05 25.14
N PHE A 253 -17.18 9.19 24.48
CA PHE A 253 -16.07 10.07 24.10
C PHE A 253 -16.06 11.31 24.97
N ARG A 254 -14.91 11.58 25.60
CA ARG A 254 -14.66 12.83 26.35
C ARG A 254 -13.57 13.63 25.66
N LYS A 255 -13.86 14.86 25.24
CA LYS A 255 -12.85 15.74 24.64
C LYS A 255 -11.78 16.07 25.68
N GLN A 256 -10.52 15.82 25.34
CA GLN A 256 -9.38 16.18 26.18
C GLN A 256 -8.67 17.43 25.64
N GLN A 257 -8.39 17.46 24.34
CA GLN A 257 -7.75 18.56 23.63
C GLN A 257 -8.32 18.69 22.21
N SER A 258 -7.91 19.73 21.47
CA SER A 258 -8.23 19.86 20.04
C SER A 258 -7.86 18.57 19.30
N ASN A 259 -8.83 17.96 18.62
CA ASN A 259 -8.71 16.68 17.91
C ASN A 259 -8.37 15.44 18.76
N VAL A 260 -8.27 15.53 20.09
CA VAL A 260 -7.93 14.41 20.98
C VAL A 260 -9.07 14.11 21.94
N TYR A 261 -9.60 12.89 21.84
CA TYR A 261 -10.72 12.41 22.63
C TYR A 261 -10.33 11.15 23.42
N CYS A 262 -10.89 10.98 24.60
CA CYS A 262 -10.76 9.74 25.36
C CYS A 262 -11.95 8.83 25.06
N TYR A 263 -11.68 7.59 24.65
CA TYR A 263 -12.66 6.51 24.51
C TYR A 263 -12.30 5.39 25.49
N GLY A 264 -13.11 5.25 26.54
CA GLY A 264 -12.73 4.46 27.72
C GLY A 264 -11.41 4.95 28.32
N ASN A 265 -10.42 4.07 28.42
CA ASN A 265 -9.08 4.39 28.95
C ASN A 265 -8.06 4.76 27.86
N LYS A 266 -8.47 4.86 26.59
CA LYS A 266 -7.57 5.13 25.46
C LYS A 266 -7.75 6.55 24.94
N LYS A 267 -6.65 7.21 24.62
CA LYS A 267 -6.65 8.48 23.88
C LYS A 267 -6.71 8.16 22.39
N VAL A 268 -7.60 8.84 21.68
CA VAL A 268 -7.87 8.67 20.26
C VAL A 268 -7.75 10.03 19.59
N TYR A 269 -6.94 10.11 18.53
CA TYR A 269 -6.85 11.29 17.69
C TYR A 269 -7.88 11.18 16.57
N ILE A 270 -8.76 12.17 16.46
CA ILE A 270 -9.87 12.20 15.50
C ILE A 270 -9.70 13.40 14.58
N ILE A 271 -9.83 13.16 13.28
CA ILE A 271 -9.81 14.20 12.25
C ILE A 271 -11.07 14.11 11.38
N LEU A 272 -11.49 15.25 10.83
CA LEU A 272 -12.55 15.33 9.83
C LEU A 272 -11.91 15.57 8.46
N LYS A 273 -12.08 14.61 7.53
CA LYS A 273 -11.65 14.74 6.13
C LYS A 273 -12.82 14.43 5.21
N ASN A 274 -13.14 15.35 4.30
CA ASN A 274 -14.24 15.20 3.33
C ASN A 274 -15.58 14.84 3.98
N GLY A 275 -15.90 15.47 5.11
CA GLY A 275 -17.13 15.19 5.87
C GLY A 275 -17.16 13.84 6.62
N LYS A 276 -16.09 13.05 6.56
CA LYS A 276 -15.97 11.76 7.26
C LYS A 276 -14.99 11.85 8.43
N LEU A 277 -15.39 11.28 9.57
CA LEU A 277 -14.52 11.17 10.74
C LEU A 277 -13.57 9.99 10.60
N LEU A 278 -12.28 10.25 10.85
CA LEU A 278 -11.22 9.26 10.84
C LEU A 278 -10.51 9.24 12.19
N CYS A 279 -10.26 8.04 12.71
CA CYS A 279 -9.52 7.82 13.95
C CYS A 279 -8.12 7.32 13.65
N ARG A 280 -7.10 7.86 14.31
CA ARG A 280 -5.72 7.35 14.21
C ARG A 280 -5.59 6.03 14.96
N CYS A 281 -5.17 4.97 14.26
CA CYS A 281 -4.93 3.64 14.80
C CYS A 281 -3.56 3.13 14.36
N GLY A 282 -2.61 3.10 15.30
CA GLY A 282 -1.21 2.78 14.99
C GLY A 282 -0.59 3.82 14.05
N ILE A 283 -0.14 3.36 12.89
CA ILE A 283 0.53 4.19 11.87
C ILE A 283 -0.51 4.85 10.94
N GLY A 284 -1.72 4.30 10.82
CA GLY A 284 -2.74 4.74 9.87
C GLY A 284 -3.91 5.51 10.47
N PHE A 285 -4.80 5.98 9.59
CA PHE A 285 -6.13 6.48 9.92
C PHE A 285 -7.16 5.49 9.40
N GLN A 286 -8.19 5.22 10.20
CA GLN A 286 -9.31 4.36 9.82
C GLN A 286 -10.63 5.09 10.00
N ALA A 287 -11.68 4.67 9.30
CA ALA A 287 -13.00 5.25 9.44
C ALA A 287 -13.54 5.10 10.88
N PHE A 288 -14.29 6.09 11.35
CA PHE A 288 -14.85 6.09 12.69
C PHE A 288 -15.72 4.86 12.97
N ASP A 289 -16.55 4.45 12.01
CA ASP A 289 -17.44 3.29 12.17
C ASP A 289 -16.64 1.98 12.36
N ASP A 290 -15.54 1.82 11.62
CA ASP A 290 -14.65 0.66 11.75
C ASP A 290 -13.87 0.69 13.06
N PHE A 291 -13.51 1.88 13.54
CA PHE A 291 -12.93 2.06 14.87
C PHE A 291 -13.86 1.57 15.97
N ILE A 292 -15.13 1.96 15.94
CA ILE A 292 -16.10 1.53 16.94
C ILE A 292 -16.32 0.02 16.90
N LYS A 293 -16.48 -0.57 15.70
CA LYS A 293 -16.63 -2.04 15.54
C LYS A 293 -15.44 -2.79 16.15
N ASN A 294 -14.22 -2.36 15.85
CA ASN A 294 -13.00 -3.00 16.35
C ASN A 294 -12.75 -2.76 17.84
N ALA A 295 -13.13 -1.60 18.36
CA ALA A 295 -12.94 -1.25 19.76
C ALA A 295 -13.92 -2.00 20.68
N ASN A 296 -15.19 -2.16 20.26
CA ASN A 296 -16.19 -2.93 21.01
C ASN A 296 -15.84 -4.42 21.09
N PHE A 297 -15.18 -4.98 20.08
CA PHE A 297 -14.68 -6.37 20.13
C PHE A 297 -13.63 -6.61 21.23
N LYS A 298 -12.90 -5.56 21.64
CA LYS A 298 -11.84 -5.68 22.68
C LYS A 298 -12.30 -5.27 24.08
N ALA A 299 -13.40 -4.54 24.23
CA ALA A 299 -13.94 -4.17 25.54
C ALA A 299 -14.53 -5.37 26.30
N ASN A 300 -14.95 -6.43 25.58
CA ASN A 300 -15.49 -7.66 26.17
C ASN A 300 -14.41 -8.74 26.41
N SER A 301 -13.15 -8.51 26.02
CA SER A 301 -12.07 -9.47 26.20
C SER A 301 -11.29 -9.19 27.49
N SER A 302 -11.82 -9.68 28.62
CA SER A 302 -11.20 -9.83 29.95
C SER A 302 -10.69 -8.56 30.68
N PRO A 303 -10.91 -8.44 32.01
CA PRO A 303 -10.37 -7.36 32.80
C PRO A 303 -8.83 -7.35 32.78
N PRO A 304 -8.19 -6.18 32.86
CA PRO A 304 -6.74 -6.06 32.81
C PRO A 304 -6.12 -6.83 33.98
N LYS A 305 -5.37 -7.89 33.67
CA LYS A 305 -4.50 -8.54 34.67
C LYS A 305 -3.55 -7.47 35.20
N VAL A 306 -3.65 -7.20 36.51
CA VAL A 306 -2.72 -6.36 37.24
C VAL A 306 -1.35 -7.02 37.13
N VAL A 307 -0.53 -6.55 36.18
CA VAL A 307 0.87 -6.94 36.10
C VAL A 307 1.58 -6.24 37.24
N HIS A 308 1.73 -6.96 38.36
CA HIS A 308 2.65 -6.58 39.42
C HIS A 308 4.04 -6.47 38.80
N ARG A 309 4.54 -5.24 38.65
CA ARG A 309 5.97 -4.95 38.46
C ARG A 309 6.71 -5.46 39.70
N ARG A 310 7.06 -6.73 39.74
CA ARG A 310 8.16 -7.21 40.57
C ARG A 310 9.42 -7.19 39.73
N SER A 311 10.39 -6.44 40.23
CA SER A 311 11.79 -6.42 39.85
C SER A 311 12.36 -7.82 39.74
N ASN A 312 12.75 -8.24 38.54
CA ASN A 312 13.63 -9.38 38.36
C ASN A 312 15.07 -8.86 38.27
N THR A 313 15.74 -8.92 39.41
CA THR A 313 17.19 -8.98 39.53
C THR A 313 17.72 -10.29 38.93
N ALA A 314 18.95 -10.21 38.44
CA ALA A 314 19.71 -11.26 37.77
C ALA A 314 19.86 -12.58 38.55
N SER A 315 19.84 -13.69 37.80
CA SER A 315 20.51 -15.00 38.00
C SER A 315 19.90 -15.90 36.90
N GLY A 316 20.61 -16.28 35.83
CA GLY A 316 21.73 -17.20 35.84
C GLY A 316 21.20 -18.63 35.85
N ASP A 317 21.01 -19.26 34.67
CA ASP A 317 21.57 -20.59 34.36
C ASP A 317 21.11 -21.20 33.02
N LEU A 318 22.15 -21.56 32.25
CA LEU A 318 22.41 -22.81 31.53
C LEU A 318 21.40 -23.38 30.49
N HIS A 319 21.93 -23.41 29.26
CA HIS A 319 21.79 -24.44 28.23
C HIS A 319 20.40 -24.93 27.82
N LYS A 320 19.94 -24.45 26.65
CA LYS A 320 19.47 -25.34 25.56
C LYS A 320 20.00 -24.84 24.22
N ILE A 321 20.96 -25.61 23.70
CA ILE A 321 21.58 -25.50 22.39
C ILE A 321 20.57 -26.01 21.36
N HIS A 322 20.32 -25.22 20.33
CA HIS A 322 19.61 -25.63 19.12
C HIS A 322 20.69 -25.95 18.06
N PRO A 323 20.67 -27.10 17.37
CA PRO A 323 21.66 -27.37 16.33
C PRO A 323 21.26 -26.59 15.07
N GLU A 324 22.04 -25.56 14.77
CA GLU A 324 22.10 -24.87 13.48
C GLU A 324 23.08 -25.68 12.62
N PHE A 325 22.55 -26.29 11.56
CA PHE A 325 23.31 -27.09 10.61
C PHE A 325 23.92 -26.13 9.59
N GLU A 326 25.15 -25.67 9.82
CA GLU A 326 25.96 -25.02 8.78
C GLU A 326 26.64 -26.09 7.92
N PRO A 327 26.50 -26.07 6.59
CA PRO A 327 27.29 -26.93 5.72
C PRO A 327 28.75 -26.45 5.72
N GLY A 328 29.65 -27.36 6.09
CA GLY A 328 31.07 -27.13 6.24
C GLY A 328 31.78 -26.71 4.95
N ASN A 329 32.64 -25.70 5.11
CA ASN A 329 33.68 -25.33 4.16
C ASN A 329 34.68 -26.49 4.01
N GLY A 330 34.68 -27.10 2.82
CA GLY A 330 35.75 -27.96 2.33
C GLY A 330 36.88 -27.12 1.72
N TYR A 331 38.10 -27.43 2.15
CA TYR A 331 39.38 -26.87 1.73
C TYR A 331 39.58 -26.84 0.21
N SER A 332 40.15 -25.74 -0.29
CA SER A 332 40.92 -25.71 -1.55
C SER A 332 42.25 -25.00 -1.29
N PRO A 333 43.40 -25.57 -1.69
CA PRO A 333 44.69 -25.00 -1.39
C PRO A 333 45.11 -23.95 -2.44
N ASP A 334 45.73 -22.89 -1.92
CA ASP A 334 46.84 -22.14 -2.52
C ASP A 334 46.62 -21.39 -3.84
N SER A 335 46.54 -20.06 -3.76
CA SER A 335 47.56 -19.21 -4.39
C SER A 335 47.30 -17.71 -4.14
N SER A 336 48.40 -17.01 -3.88
CA SER A 336 48.59 -15.56 -4.08
C SER A 336 47.94 -14.59 -3.10
N LYS A 337 48.76 -14.26 -2.09
CA LYS A 337 48.78 -12.99 -1.35
C LYS A 337 48.63 -11.78 -2.30
N MET A 338 47.56 -11.01 -2.15
CA MET A 338 47.57 -9.57 -2.44
C MET A 338 46.72 -8.85 -1.39
N HIS A 339 47.38 -8.18 -0.46
CA HIS A 339 46.77 -7.23 0.46
C HIS A 339 46.32 -5.98 -0.32
N LEU A 340 45.02 -5.71 -0.38
CA LEU A 340 44.52 -4.34 -0.51
C LEU A 340 43.35 -4.11 0.46
N LYS A 341 43.63 -3.33 1.51
CA LYS A 341 42.63 -2.78 2.42
C LYS A 341 41.98 -1.58 1.72
N ASN A 342 40.75 -1.74 1.23
CA ASN A 342 39.87 -0.61 0.91
C ASN A 342 38.70 -0.59 1.90
N ARG A 343 38.87 0.17 2.98
CA ARG A 343 37.77 0.65 3.82
C ARG A 343 37.03 1.72 3.03
N VAL A 344 35.86 1.40 2.49
CA VAL A 344 34.89 2.41 2.08
C VAL A 344 33.96 2.65 3.27
N GLY A 345 34.15 3.81 3.91
CA GLY A 345 33.29 4.28 4.99
C GLY A 345 31.94 4.70 4.46
N THR A 346 30.88 4.17 5.08
CA THR A 346 29.52 4.67 4.96
C THR A 346 29.41 6.03 5.68
N PRO A 347 28.90 7.09 5.02
CA PRO A 347 28.64 8.35 5.72
C PRO A 347 27.32 8.26 6.51
N LEU A 348 27.42 8.49 7.82
CA LEU A 348 26.31 8.80 8.70
C LEU A 348 25.73 10.16 8.33
N LEU A 349 24.51 10.18 7.76
CA LEU A 349 23.73 11.40 7.58
C LEU A 349 23.17 11.85 8.93
N GLY A 350 23.85 12.84 9.54
CA GLY A 350 23.37 13.58 10.69
C GLY A 350 22.18 14.47 10.31
N SER A 351 21.06 14.28 11.00
CA SER A 351 19.89 15.15 10.94
C SER A 351 20.12 16.35 11.86
N SER A 352 20.35 17.53 11.27
CA SER A 352 20.38 18.79 12.00
C SER A 352 18.97 19.41 12.03
N ASN A 353 18.36 19.39 13.21
CA ASN A 353 17.24 20.26 13.54
C ASN A 353 17.77 21.69 13.69
N SER A 354 17.28 22.62 12.87
CA SER A 354 17.38 24.05 13.15
C SER A 354 15.98 24.66 13.19
N SER A 355 15.49 24.81 14.41
CA SER A 355 14.38 25.68 14.76
C SER A 355 14.93 27.10 14.85
N LYS A 356 14.48 28.01 13.98
CA LYS A 356 14.58 29.45 14.25
C LYS A 356 13.21 30.09 14.12
N SER A 357 12.65 30.35 15.30
CA SER A 357 11.63 31.34 15.57
C SER A 357 12.18 32.72 15.21
N LEU A 358 11.40 33.54 14.52
CA LEU A 358 11.48 34.98 14.64
C LEU A 358 10.06 35.56 14.49
N ARG A 359 9.55 36.01 15.64
CA ARG A 359 8.51 37.03 15.75
C ARG A 359 9.15 38.38 15.37
N LYS A 360 8.49 39.13 14.50
CA LYS A 360 7.94 40.46 14.79
C LYS A 360 6.93 40.83 13.72
#